data_AF-A0AAU3QUX3-F1
#
_entry.id   AF-A0AAU3QUX3-F1
#
_cell.length_a   1.000
_cell.length_b   1.000
_cell.length_c   1.000
_cell.angle_alpha   90.00
_cell.angle_beta   90.00
_cell.angle_gamma   90.00
#
_symmetry.space_group_name_H-M   'P 1'
#
loop_
_entity.id
_entity.type
_entity.pdbx_description
1 polymer ?
#
loop_
_entity_poly.entity_id
_entity_poly.type
_entity_poly.pdbx_seq_one_letter_code
_entity_poly.pdbx_strand_id
1 'polypeptide(L)'
;MTDEITARAGREFYTFDGRILEVFGSHPRRFHIRNMDLRVTGPDRKGRRTVEIVAGSPEASAAQYTWHHSAEEWQRAQGLEALLEAVRAGIASAREYGA
;
A
#
# COMPACT_ATOMS: atom_id res chain seq x y z
N MET A 1 -13.90 -11.32 12.35
CA MET A 1 -13.26 -11.47 11.02
C MET A 1 -13.16 -10.07 10.47
N THR A 2 -11.95 -9.54 10.28
CA THR A 2 -11.80 -8.35 9.44
C THR A 2 -11.95 -8.87 8.02
N ASP A 3 -12.94 -8.38 7.27
CA ASP A 3 -13.07 -8.74 5.86
C ASP A 3 -11.78 -8.35 5.14
N GLU A 4 -11.18 -9.30 4.43
CA GLU A 4 -10.00 -9.04 3.61
C GLU A 4 -10.38 -8.06 2.49
N ILE A 5 -9.66 -6.94 2.40
CA ILE A 5 -9.85 -5.97 1.32
C ILE A 5 -8.89 -6.35 0.20
N THR A 6 -9.41 -6.48 -1.01
CA THR A 6 -8.61 -6.76 -2.19
C THR A 6 -8.76 -5.65 -3.22
N ALA A 7 -7.70 -5.38 -3.97
CA ALA A 7 -7.73 -4.43 -5.08
C ALA A 7 -6.79 -4.86 -6.20
N ARG A 8 -7.07 -4.40 -7.42
CA ARG A 8 -6.20 -4.66 -8.58
C ARG A 8 -5.88 -3.37 -9.29
N ALA A 9 -4.61 -3.16 -9.65
CA ALA A 9 -4.18 -2.03 -10.45
C ALA A 9 -3.07 -2.47 -11.39
N GLY A 10 -3.29 -2.33 -12.70
CA GLY A 10 -2.35 -2.86 -13.69
C GLY A 10 -2.15 -4.37 -13.54
N ARG A 11 -0.91 -4.78 -13.27
CA ARG A 11 -0.53 -6.20 -13.11
C ARG A 11 -0.54 -6.65 -11.66
N GLU A 12 -0.68 -5.71 -10.74
CA GLU A 12 -0.53 -5.88 -9.32
C GLU A 12 -1.89 -6.19 -8.68
N PHE A 13 -1.87 -7.16 -7.76
CA PHE A 13 -3.01 -7.52 -6.94
C PHE A 13 -2.64 -7.29 -5.47
N TYR A 14 -3.46 -6.52 -4.77
CA TYR A 14 -3.25 -6.09 -3.41
C TYR A 14 -4.24 -6.80 -2.50
N THR A 15 -3.77 -7.30 -1.36
CA THR A 15 -4.63 -7.85 -0.29
C THR A 15 -4.26 -7.22 1.04
N PHE A 16 -5.26 -6.94 1.87
CA PHE A 16 -5.06 -6.37 3.19
C PHE A 16 -6.03 -7.00 4.20
N ASP A 17 -5.47 -7.59 5.27
CA ASP A 17 -6.22 -8.30 6.33
C ASP A 17 -6.44 -7.44 7.59
N GLY A 18 -6.06 -6.16 7.56
CA GLY A 18 -6.06 -5.27 8.71
C GLY A 18 -4.73 -5.18 9.46
N ARG A 19 -3.73 -6.00 9.11
CA ARG A 19 -2.39 -6.02 9.74
C ARG A 19 -1.26 -6.06 8.71
N ILE A 20 -1.51 -6.74 7.61
CA ILE A 20 -0.52 -7.09 6.61
C ILE A 20 -1.06 -6.68 5.26
N LEU A 21 -0.27 -5.87 4.55
CA LEU A 21 -0.47 -5.61 3.12
C LEU A 21 0.40 -6.58 2.32
N GLU A 22 -0.22 -7.34 1.42
CA GLU A 22 0.50 -8.14 0.43
C GLU A 22 0.27 -7.57 -0.97
N VAL A 23 1.34 -7.53 -1.76
CA VAL A 23 1.33 -7.07 -3.15
C VAL A 23 1.85 -8.19 -4.03
N PHE A 24 0.97 -8.79 -4.80
CA PHE A 24 1.28 -9.85 -5.75
C PHE A 24 1.53 -9.25 -7.14
N GLY A 25 2.60 -9.69 -7.78
CA GLY A 25 3.05 -9.23 -9.09
C GLY A 25 4.19 -10.12 -9.57
N SER A 26 5.22 -9.55 -10.19
CA SER A 26 6.43 -10.32 -10.59
C SER A 26 7.21 -10.85 -9.37
N HIS A 27 7.19 -10.12 -8.26
CA HIS A 27 7.84 -10.49 -7.01
C HIS A 27 6.88 -10.19 -5.86
N PRO A 28 6.16 -11.20 -5.34
CA PRO A 28 5.25 -10.98 -4.21
C PRO A 28 5.98 -10.39 -3.01
N ARG A 29 5.35 -9.40 -2.36
CA ARG A 29 5.89 -8.74 -1.16
C ARG A 29 4.83 -8.65 -0.08
N ARG A 30 5.29 -8.70 1.17
CA ARG A 30 4.46 -8.63 2.37
C ARG A 30 4.99 -7.56 3.31
N PHE A 31 4.10 -6.70 3.79
CA PHE A 31 4.42 -5.56 4.65
C PHE A 31 3.56 -5.58 5.89
N HIS A 32 4.18 -5.52 7.07
CA HIS A 32 3.46 -5.40 8.33
C HIS A 32 3.25 -3.93 8.67
N ILE A 33 2.01 -3.50 8.94
CA ILE A 33 1.67 -2.08 9.13
C ILE A 33 2.43 -1.39 10.27
N ARG A 34 2.87 -2.16 11.27
CA ARG A 34 3.70 -1.66 12.39
C ARG A 34 5.08 -1.16 11.97
N ASN A 35 5.63 -1.71 10.89
CA ASN A 35 7.01 -1.48 10.46
C ASN A 35 7.03 -0.87 9.05
N MET A 36 5.95 -0.19 8.65
CA MET A 36 5.85 0.44 7.34
C MET A 36 5.30 1.86 7.43
N ASP A 37 5.59 2.62 6.39
CA ASP A 37 4.92 3.86 6.04
C ASP A 37 4.42 3.76 4.59
N LEU A 38 3.31 4.43 4.31
CA LEU A 38 2.66 4.43 3.01
C LEU A 38 2.53 5.86 2.51
N ARG A 39 3.07 6.15 1.33
CA ARG A 39 2.93 7.45 0.66
C ARG A 39 2.31 7.26 -0.72
N VAL A 40 1.30 8.08 -1.03
CA VAL A 40 0.71 8.15 -2.36
C VAL A 40 0.96 9.56 -2.86
N THR A 41 1.60 9.69 -4.02
CA THR A 41 1.90 10.99 -4.64
C THR A 41 1.24 11.11 -6.01
N GLY A 42 0.94 12.35 -6.39
CA GLY A 42 0.20 12.69 -7.60
C GLY A 42 -1.30 12.96 -7.35
N PRO A 43 -2.12 13.03 -8.41
CA PRO A 43 -1.74 12.81 -9.80
C PRO A 43 -0.75 13.86 -10.34
N ASP A 44 0.19 13.45 -11.20
CA ASP A 44 1.05 14.36 -11.96
C ASP A 44 0.27 15.04 -13.12
N ARG A 45 0.95 15.87 -13.94
CA ARG A 45 0.33 16.52 -15.12
C ARG A 45 -0.27 15.54 -16.15
N LYS A 46 0.09 14.26 -16.09
CA LYS A 46 -0.41 13.18 -16.95
C LYS A 46 -1.41 12.27 -16.22
N GLY A 47 -1.85 12.64 -15.02
CA GLY A 47 -2.77 11.84 -14.21
C GLY A 47 -2.13 10.64 -13.52
N ARG A 48 -0.79 10.48 -13.58
CA ARG A 48 -0.09 9.33 -13.00
C ARG A 48 0.03 9.50 -11.49
N ARG A 49 -0.08 8.39 -10.77
CA ARG A 49 0.12 8.34 -9.33
C ARG A 49 1.22 7.35 -9.00
N THR A 50 1.92 7.63 -7.90
CA THR A 50 2.97 6.76 -7.39
C THR A 50 2.61 6.33 -5.98
N VAL A 51 2.56 5.02 -5.77
CA VAL A 51 2.42 4.39 -4.46
C VAL A 51 3.80 4.00 -3.99
N GLU A 52 4.18 4.46 -2.82
CA GLU A 52 5.47 4.22 -2.18
C GLU A 52 5.25 3.59 -0.82
N ILE A 53 5.93 2.48 -0.58
CA ILE A 53 6.00 1.81 0.72
C ILE A 53 7.43 1.86 1.20
N VAL A 54 7.62 2.42 2.38
CA VAL A 54 8.87 2.33 3.12
C VAL A 54 8.66 1.30 4.22
N ALA A 55 9.44 0.23 4.23
CA ALA A 55 9.34 -0.84 5.21
C ALA A 55 10.70 -1.10 5.86
N GLY A 56 10.76 -1.08 7.18
CA GLY A 56 12.00 -1.26 7.93
C GLY A 56 11.73 -1.54 9.39
N SER A 57 12.65 -2.25 10.03
CA SER A 57 12.68 -2.35 11.48
C SER A 57 13.40 -1.13 12.07
N PRO A 58 13.14 -0.78 13.34
CA PRO A 58 13.94 0.23 14.05
C PRO A 58 15.45 -0.01 13.99
N GLU A 59 15.85 -1.28 13.85
CA GLU A 59 17.24 -1.74 13.90
C GLU A 59 17.93 -1.85 12.52
N ALA A 60 17.25 -1.54 11.41
CA ALA A 60 17.81 -1.71 10.07
C ALA A 60 17.42 -0.58 9.11
N SER A 61 18.23 -0.39 8.06
CA SER A 61 17.90 0.53 6.96
C SER A 61 16.57 0.14 6.33
N ALA A 62 15.65 1.10 6.19
CA ALA A 62 14.36 0.85 5.58
C ALA A 62 14.51 0.57 4.08
N ALA A 63 13.80 -0.45 3.59
CA ALA A 63 13.65 -0.73 2.18
C ALA A 63 12.49 0.10 1.61
N GLN A 64 12.70 0.68 0.43
CA GLN A 64 11.70 1.48 -0.28
C GLN A 64 11.21 0.73 -1.52
N TYR A 65 9.90 0.69 -1.70
CA TYR A 65 9.23 0.04 -2.81
C TYR A 65 8.25 1.00 -3.48
N THR A 66 8.30 1.06 -4.80
CA THR A 66 7.56 2.05 -5.56
C THR A 66 6.80 1.39 -6.70
N TRP A 67 5.51 1.70 -6.81
CA TRP A 67 4.64 1.33 -7.91
C TRP A 67 4.13 2.59 -8.61
N HIS A 68 4.29 2.62 -9.92
CA HIS A 68 3.78 3.71 -10.75
C HIS A 68 2.51 3.24 -11.45
N HIS A 69 1.43 3.98 -11.25
CA HIS A 69 0.16 3.74 -11.92
C HIS A 69 -0.12 4.86 -12.90
N SER A 70 -0.38 4.50 -14.15
CA SER A 70 -0.91 5.43 -15.13
C SER A 70 -2.30 5.94 -14.71
N ALA A 71 -2.75 7.03 -15.32
CA ALA A 71 -4.09 7.55 -15.08
C ALA A 71 -5.18 6.50 -15.38
N GLU A 72 -5.00 5.75 -16.46
CA GLU A 72 -5.94 4.70 -16.91
C GLU A 72 -5.94 3.50 -15.95
N GLU A 73 -4.76 3.04 -15.52
CA GLU A 73 -4.67 1.96 -14.53
C GLU A 73 -5.29 2.36 -13.20
N TRP A 74 -5.04 3.59 -12.73
CA TRP A 74 -5.61 4.09 -11.49
C TRP A 74 -7.14 4.22 -11.58
N GLN A 75 -7.65 4.76 -12.70
CA GLN A 75 -9.09 4.88 -12.91
C GLN A 75 -9.78 3.52 -12.99
N ARG A 76 -9.11 2.51 -13.56
CA ARG A 76 -9.62 1.13 -13.61
C ARG A 76 -9.33 0.33 -12.35
N ALA A 77 -8.57 0.87 -11.41
CA ALA A 77 -8.13 0.15 -10.22
C ALA A 77 -9.27 0.06 -9.19
N GLN A 78 -10.16 -0.91 -9.41
CA GLN A 78 -11.28 -1.16 -8.52
C GLN A 78 -10.78 -1.43 -7.10
N GLY A 79 -11.22 -0.59 -6.16
CA GLY A 79 -10.95 -0.76 -4.73
C GLY A 79 -9.55 -0.32 -4.27
N LEU A 80 -8.64 0.11 -5.16
CA LEU A 80 -7.27 0.44 -4.75
C LEU A 80 -7.23 1.63 -3.79
N GLU A 81 -7.98 2.70 -4.07
CA GLU A 81 -8.04 3.87 -3.17
C GLU A 81 -8.58 3.49 -1.79
N ALA A 82 -9.67 2.72 -1.74
CA ALA A 82 -10.25 2.25 -0.48
C ALA A 82 -9.28 1.34 0.30
N LEU A 83 -8.56 0.45 -0.40
CA LEU A 83 -7.55 -0.41 0.22
C LEU A 83 -6.39 0.42 0.79
N LEU A 84 -5.86 1.39 0.03
CA LEU A 84 -4.76 2.24 0.49
C LEU A 84 -5.17 3.09 1.70
N GLU A 85 -6.40 3.61 1.74
CA GLU A 85 -6.95 4.30 2.90
C GLU A 85 -7.10 3.38 4.12
N ALA A 86 -7.57 2.15 3.92
CA ALA A 86 -7.64 1.16 5.01
C ALA A 86 -6.24 0.82 5.57
N VAL A 87 -5.23 0.72 4.71
CA VAL A 87 -3.84 0.52 5.13
C VAL A 87 -3.34 1.74 5.92
N ARG A 88 -3.60 2.98 5.47
CA ARG A 88 -3.24 4.20 6.20
C ARG A 88 -3.87 4.24 7.59
N ALA A 89 -5.16 3.94 7.69
CA ALA A 89 -5.88 3.87 8.95
C ALA A 89 -5.28 2.79 9.87
N GLY A 90 -4.93 1.63 9.32
CA GLY A 90 -4.25 0.56 10.05
C GLY A 90 -2.89 1.00 10.60
N ILE A 91 -2.06 1.66 9.79
CA ILE A 91 -0.75 2.19 10.21
C ILE A 91 -0.91 3.20 11.34
N ALA A 92 -1.84 4.16 11.19
CA ALA A 92 -2.11 5.18 12.21
C ALA A 92 -2.53 4.53 13.54
N SER A 93 -3.51 3.62 13.49
CA SER A 93 -3.96 2.88 14.67
C SER A 93 -2.82 2.08 15.32
N ALA A 94 -2.00 1.39 14.53
CA ALA A 94 -0.89 0.60 15.05
C ALA A 94 0.17 1.45 15.79
N ARG A 95 0.35 2.72 15.39
CA ARG A 95 1.25 3.67 16.07
C ARG A 95 0.66 4.18 17.37
N GLU A 96 -0.65 4.43 17.43
CA GLU A 96 -1.35 4.89 18.64
C GLU A 96 -1.36 3.82 19.76
N TYR A 97 -1.53 2.53 19.41
CA TYR A 97 -1.55 1.43 20.39
C TYR A 97 -0.16 0.86 20.72
N GLY A 98 0.89 1.35 20.07
CA GLY A 98 2.29 0.93 20.32
C GLY A 98 3.09 1.94 21.13
N ALA A 99 2.49 3.08 21.52
CA ALA A 99 3.08 4.13 22.34
C ALA A 99 2.79 3.95 23.83
#